data_AF-A0A439D513-F1
#
_entry.id   AF-A0A439D513-F1
#
_cell.length_a   1.000
_cell.length_b   1.000
_cell.length_c   1.000
_cell.angle_alpha   90.00
_cell.angle_beta   90.00
_cell.angle_gamma   90.00
#
_symmetry.space_group_name_H-M   'P 1'
#
loop_
_entity.id
_entity.type
_entity.pdbx_description
1 polymer ?
#
loop_
_entity_poly.entity_id
_entity_poly.type
_entity_poly.pdbx_seq_one_letter_code
_entity_poly.pdbx_strand_id
1 'polypeptide(L)'
;MGMLGIGVGGSDAVDAMAGMPWELMCPKVVGVHLLGRLQGWSSSKDIICKLAGIMSVSGGKGKIVEFFGPGTATLGATAMATVCNMSAEIGSTSCIFPYSPSISRYLGATGRADMGRLADSVKEHLLVADPGSDRFYDDIIEIDLSTLEPHINGPFTPDLSHPLSHFKEAVEKSQWPSKLSCSLVGSCTNSSYEDLEKVRNLVVQAREAGLAKPKTPFLISPGSEQIRATAEGAGILEDLRQAGATIMSNSCGPCVGQWDRKDVDVVAKEENSVISSFNRNFTGRHDSNPATHSFVTSPEIVTAFAYAGRLDFDPMQESIPVHHVDGQAASPFRFRAPTASELPVAFAPGADRFQPPVNGDTSHLEVSIDPRSDRLQLLKPFNSWNLGNATDMRVLIKVNGKCTTDHISPAGPWYNYRGHLENISRNMLLGATNGFLVESHPRNNIGMAINPVDGRIRPVPEVAIDLQRQKIRWCIIGDNNYGEGSSREHAALEPRFLGGTAVIAKSFARIHETNLKKQGMLALTFDDPDDHQRIQQGDVISLLDAEEGQLQPNKQVTMQVTRENGSTWTAKLNHTYHSHQIRWLRAGSALNHIKLSLAKEQLGI
;
A
#
# COMPACT_ATOMS: atom_id res chain seq x y z
N MET A 1 15.69 9.05 -6.58
CA MET A 1 17.14 8.85 -6.33
C MET A 1 17.85 8.04 -7.42
N GLY A 2 17.19 7.60 -8.51
CA GLY A 2 17.84 6.74 -9.51
C GLY A 2 18.23 5.36 -8.98
N MET A 3 17.49 4.86 -7.99
CA MET A 3 17.72 3.57 -7.34
C MET A 3 16.51 2.67 -7.54
N LEU A 4 16.76 1.41 -7.88
CA LEU A 4 15.72 0.39 -7.98
C LEU A 4 15.41 -0.18 -6.59
N GLY A 5 14.42 0.38 -5.91
CA GLY A 5 13.91 -0.13 -4.64
C GLY A 5 12.68 -1.01 -4.84
N ILE A 6 12.67 -2.22 -4.28
CA ILE A 6 11.55 -3.16 -4.42
C ILE A 6 11.02 -3.56 -3.05
N GLY A 7 9.71 -3.40 -2.85
CA GLY A 7 9.04 -3.87 -1.64
C GLY A 7 8.97 -5.40 -1.59
N VAL A 8 9.29 -5.98 -0.44
CA VAL A 8 9.28 -7.43 -0.21
C VAL A 8 8.63 -7.78 1.13
N GLY A 9 8.28 -9.06 1.32
CA GLY A 9 7.88 -9.58 2.64
C GLY A 9 9.08 -9.77 3.55
N GLY A 10 8.84 -9.97 4.86
CA GLY A 10 9.94 -10.17 5.83
C GLY A 10 10.78 -11.40 5.52
N SER A 11 10.16 -12.49 5.08
CA SER A 11 10.86 -13.71 4.67
C SER A 11 11.85 -13.50 3.51
N ASP A 12 11.54 -12.65 2.52
CA ASP A 12 12.49 -12.31 1.45
C ASP A 12 13.64 -11.42 1.96
N ALA A 13 13.36 -10.53 2.91
CA ALA A 13 14.40 -9.72 3.55
C ALA A 13 15.37 -10.60 4.36
N VAL A 14 14.87 -11.68 4.99
CA VAL A 14 15.70 -12.66 5.69
C VAL A 14 16.65 -13.38 4.72
N ASP A 15 16.19 -13.75 3.51
CA ASP A 15 17.08 -14.34 2.50
C ASP A 15 18.28 -13.41 2.21
N ALA A 16 18.00 -12.14 1.92
CA ALA A 16 19.04 -11.15 1.64
C ALA A 16 19.99 -10.94 2.82
N MET A 17 19.46 -10.86 4.06
CA MET A 17 20.27 -10.72 5.27
C MET A 17 21.11 -11.97 5.57
N ALA A 18 20.64 -13.15 5.18
CA ALA A 18 21.36 -14.43 5.33
C ALA A 18 22.39 -14.67 4.20
N GLY A 19 22.53 -13.73 3.25
CA GLY A 19 23.42 -13.88 2.09
C GLY A 19 22.87 -14.81 1.00
N MET A 20 21.58 -15.16 1.07
CA MET A 20 20.94 -15.99 0.05
C MET A 20 20.50 -15.13 -1.15
N PRO A 21 20.52 -15.69 -2.38
CA PRO A 21 19.97 -15.01 -3.54
C PRO A 21 18.48 -14.70 -3.36
N TRP A 22 18.11 -13.44 -3.55
CA TRP A 22 16.70 -13.03 -3.64
C TRP A 22 16.20 -13.24 -5.07
N GLU A 23 15.10 -13.97 -5.21
CA GLU A 23 14.50 -14.31 -6.50
C GLU A 23 13.40 -13.31 -6.89
N LEU A 24 13.45 -12.83 -8.13
CA LEU A 24 12.43 -11.95 -8.71
C LEU A 24 12.06 -12.46 -10.10
N MET A 25 10.76 -12.58 -10.38
CA MET A 25 10.28 -12.80 -11.75
C MET A 25 10.72 -11.62 -12.62
N CYS A 26 11.43 -11.90 -13.72
CA CYS A 26 11.93 -10.85 -14.61
C CYS A 26 10.79 -9.92 -15.03
N PRO A 27 10.81 -8.64 -14.61
CA PRO A 27 9.71 -7.74 -14.87
C PRO A 27 9.73 -7.29 -16.33
N LYS A 28 8.54 -7.02 -16.84
CA LYS A 28 8.35 -6.19 -18.03
C LYS A 28 8.67 -4.73 -17.73
N VAL A 29 8.84 -3.89 -18.75
CA VAL A 29 9.09 -2.45 -18.58
C VAL A 29 8.01 -1.63 -19.26
N VAL A 30 7.36 -0.77 -18.50
CA VAL A 30 6.46 0.26 -19.04
C VAL A 30 7.19 1.60 -19.01
N GLY A 31 7.37 2.19 -20.19
CA GLY A 31 7.94 3.53 -20.32
C GLY A 31 6.88 4.61 -20.08
N VAL A 32 7.15 5.56 -19.20
CA VAL A 32 6.32 6.77 -19.05
C VAL A 32 7.09 7.96 -19.62
N HIS A 33 6.70 8.40 -20.81
CA HIS A 33 7.30 9.51 -21.53
C HIS A 33 6.74 10.84 -21.00
N LEU A 34 7.57 11.59 -20.27
CA LEU A 34 7.20 12.91 -19.76
C LEU A 34 7.61 14.01 -20.74
N LEU A 35 6.63 14.78 -21.20
CA LEU A 35 6.82 15.96 -22.04
C LEU A 35 6.57 17.25 -21.25
N GLY A 36 7.04 18.37 -21.79
CA GLY A 36 6.76 19.69 -21.23
C GLY A 36 7.30 19.89 -19.80
N ARG A 37 6.62 20.75 -19.04
CA ARG A 37 6.92 21.04 -17.63
C ARG A 37 5.65 21.35 -16.84
N LEU A 38 5.63 21.01 -15.56
CA LEU A 38 4.57 21.37 -14.62
C LEU A 38 4.43 22.90 -14.49
N GLN A 39 3.18 23.37 -14.36
CA GLN A 39 2.86 24.80 -14.25
C GLN A 39 1.72 25.04 -13.25
N GLY A 40 1.73 26.21 -12.62
CA GLY A 40 0.63 26.65 -11.75
C GLY A 40 0.41 25.71 -10.56
N TRP A 41 -0.81 25.17 -10.45
CA TRP A 41 -1.23 24.28 -9.36
C TRP A 41 -0.79 22.82 -9.54
N SER A 42 -0.33 22.45 -10.73
CA SER A 42 0.04 21.06 -11.02
C SER A 42 1.37 20.70 -10.36
N SER A 43 1.42 19.48 -9.84
CA SER A 43 2.48 18.96 -8.99
C SER A 43 2.96 17.59 -9.44
N SER A 44 4.04 17.11 -8.83
CA SER A 44 4.50 15.74 -9.07
C SER A 44 3.48 14.69 -8.64
N LYS A 45 2.63 15.00 -7.65
CA LYS A 45 1.56 14.11 -7.21
C LYS A 45 0.53 13.86 -8.32
N ASP A 46 0.28 14.85 -9.16
CA ASP A 46 -0.70 14.74 -10.24
C ASP A 46 -0.23 13.81 -11.35
N ILE A 47 1.09 13.68 -11.55
CA ILE A 47 1.67 12.72 -12.50
C ILE A 47 1.24 11.30 -12.13
N ILE A 48 1.42 10.92 -10.85
CA ILE A 48 1.11 9.57 -10.39
C ILE A 48 -0.39 9.38 -10.16
N CYS A 49 -1.14 10.41 -9.77
CA CYS A 49 -2.61 10.33 -9.72
C CYS A 49 -3.21 10.06 -11.10
N LYS A 50 -2.77 10.79 -12.14
CA LYS A 50 -3.18 10.56 -13.54
C LYS A 50 -2.73 9.19 -14.03
N LEU A 51 -1.49 8.80 -13.79
CA LEU A 51 -0.97 7.49 -14.19
C LEU A 51 -1.75 6.35 -13.53
N ALA A 52 -2.16 6.50 -12.27
CA ALA A 52 -3.03 5.54 -11.60
C ALA A 52 -4.39 5.41 -12.28
N GLY A 53 -4.99 6.51 -12.73
CA GLY A 53 -6.21 6.49 -13.54
C GLY A 53 -6.04 5.76 -14.88
N ILE A 54 -4.88 5.91 -15.54
CA ILE A 54 -4.57 5.23 -16.80
C ILE A 54 -4.34 3.73 -16.58
N MET A 55 -3.55 3.37 -15.57
CA MET A 55 -3.08 1.99 -15.38
C MET A 55 -4.00 1.14 -14.50
N SER A 56 -4.93 1.74 -13.75
CA SER A 56 -5.64 1.10 -12.64
C SER A 56 -4.70 0.56 -11.54
N VAL A 57 -5.27 0.01 -10.47
CA VAL A 57 -4.52 -0.68 -9.41
C VAL A 57 -3.76 -1.95 -9.84
N SER A 58 -3.97 -2.40 -11.08
CA SER A 58 -3.42 -3.68 -11.57
C SER A 58 -2.52 -3.57 -12.79
N GLY A 59 -2.50 -2.44 -13.50
CA GLY A 59 -1.78 -2.30 -14.77
C GLY A 59 -0.26 -2.35 -14.66
N GLY A 60 0.29 -2.10 -13.46
CA GLY A 60 1.71 -2.22 -13.17
C GLY A 60 2.15 -3.63 -12.74
N LYS A 61 1.23 -4.58 -12.56
CA LYS A 61 1.57 -5.92 -12.06
C LYS A 61 2.62 -6.61 -12.95
N GLY A 62 3.71 -7.05 -12.34
CA GLY A 62 4.82 -7.72 -13.03
C GLY A 62 5.65 -6.79 -13.93
N LYS A 63 5.47 -5.46 -13.79
CA LYS A 63 6.18 -4.44 -14.57
C LYS A 63 7.00 -3.53 -13.66
N ILE A 64 8.12 -3.03 -14.16
CA ILE A 64 8.78 -1.82 -13.66
C ILE A 64 8.25 -0.65 -14.48
N VAL A 65 7.94 0.47 -13.80
CA VAL A 65 7.61 1.72 -14.47
C VAL A 65 8.86 2.56 -14.58
N GLU A 66 9.32 2.81 -15.80
CA GLU A 66 10.51 3.62 -16.08
C GLU A 66 10.12 4.95 -16.70
N PHE A 67 10.44 6.04 -16.02
CA PHE A 67 10.16 7.40 -16.50
C PHE A 67 11.28 7.90 -17.40
N PHE A 68 10.94 8.48 -18.55
CA PHE A 68 11.91 9.03 -19.49
C PHE A 68 11.37 10.29 -20.19
N GLY A 69 12.17 10.91 -21.05
CA GLY A 69 11.80 12.11 -21.80
C GLY A 69 12.18 13.43 -21.13
N PRO A 70 12.07 14.55 -21.85
CA PRO A 70 12.56 15.86 -21.42
C PRO A 70 11.88 16.38 -20.14
N GLY A 71 10.64 15.99 -19.89
CA GLY A 71 9.89 16.39 -18.68
C GLY A 71 10.53 15.89 -17.38
N THR A 72 11.23 14.75 -17.41
CA THR A 72 11.95 14.21 -16.23
C THR A 72 13.03 15.16 -15.71
N ALA A 73 13.70 15.91 -16.60
CA ALA A 73 14.75 16.86 -16.24
C ALA A 73 14.21 18.11 -15.52
N THR A 74 12.89 18.30 -15.53
CA THR A 74 12.22 19.44 -14.90
C THR A 74 11.87 19.20 -13.43
N LEU A 75 12.03 17.96 -12.94
CA LEU A 75 11.60 17.54 -11.61
C LEU A 75 12.75 17.52 -10.60
N GLY A 76 12.44 17.95 -9.37
CA GLY A 76 13.31 17.80 -8.22
C GLY A 76 13.43 16.34 -7.74
N ALA A 77 14.44 16.05 -6.91
CA ALA A 77 14.68 14.67 -6.44
C ALA A 77 13.52 14.10 -5.59
N THR A 78 12.95 14.94 -4.71
CA THR A 78 11.80 14.59 -3.86
C THR A 78 10.51 14.50 -4.69
N ALA A 79 10.34 15.37 -5.68
CA ALA A 79 9.23 15.30 -6.63
C ALA A 79 9.19 13.96 -7.39
N MET A 80 10.34 13.48 -7.88
CA MET A 80 10.45 12.14 -8.48
C MET A 80 10.15 11.04 -7.46
N ALA A 81 10.58 11.20 -6.20
CA ALA A 81 10.29 10.23 -5.14
C ALA A 81 8.79 10.12 -4.83
N THR A 82 8.01 11.22 -4.88
CA THR A 82 6.55 11.18 -4.76
C THR A 82 5.92 10.29 -5.83
N VAL A 83 6.34 10.43 -7.09
CA VAL A 83 5.84 9.63 -8.22
C VAL A 83 6.20 8.16 -8.04
N CYS A 84 7.47 7.87 -7.69
CA CYS A 84 7.91 6.51 -7.43
C CYS A 84 7.20 5.87 -6.23
N ASN A 85 6.95 6.63 -5.15
CA ASN A 85 6.29 6.12 -3.96
C ASN A 85 4.91 5.55 -4.30
N MET A 86 4.08 6.35 -4.97
CA MET A 86 2.69 5.98 -5.25
C MET A 86 2.54 5.03 -6.45
N SER A 87 3.64 4.65 -7.11
CA SER A 87 3.64 3.57 -8.11
C SER A 87 3.32 2.20 -7.49
N ALA A 88 3.44 2.05 -6.17
CA ALA A 88 3.04 0.83 -5.49
C ALA A 88 1.51 0.59 -5.61
N GLU A 89 0.73 1.66 -5.73
CA GLU A 89 -0.74 1.62 -5.81
C GLU A 89 -1.26 1.17 -7.16
N ILE A 90 -0.44 1.22 -8.22
CA ILE A 90 -0.74 0.62 -9.53
C ILE A 90 -0.21 -0.82 -9.66
N GLY A 91 0.32 -1.38 -8.57
CA GLY A 91 0.83 -2.74 -8.50
C GLY A 91 2.21 -2.94 -9.17
N SER A 92 2.95 -1.86 -9.45
CA SER A 92 4.28 -1.95 -10.04
C SER A 92 5.27 -2.68 -9.13
N THR A 93 6.19 -3.42 -9.73
CA THR A 93 7.30 -4.08 -9.01
C THR A 93 8.24 -3.05 -8.42
N SER A 94 8.52 -2.01 -9.21
CA SER A 94 9.25 -0.82 -8.82
C SER A 94 8.94 0.30 -9.80
N CYS A 95 9.42 1.49 -9.47
CA CYS A 95 9.37 2.65 -10.32
C CYS A 95 10.70 3.39 -10.24
N ILE A 96 11.21 3.86 -11.38
CA ILE A 96 12.51 4.50 -11.49
C ILE A 96 12.46 5.73 -12.41
N PHE A 97 13.19 6.76 -12.00
CA PHE A 97 13.58 7.89 -12.83
C PHE A 97 15.09 7.81 -13.09
N PRO A 98 15.57 8.26 -14.25
CA PRO A 98 16.99 8.31 -14.55
C PRO A 98 17.73 9.19 -13.55
N TYR A 99 19.00 8.88 -13.31
CA TYR A 99 19.85 9.77 -12.54
C TYR A 99 19.99 11.12 -13.25
N SER A 100 19.87 12.21 -12.49
CA SER A 100 19.78 13.57 -13.01
C SER A 100 20.50 14.58 -12.12
N PRO A 101 20.78 15.80 -12.61
CA PRO A 101 21.39 16.86 -11.81
C PRO A 101 20.60 17.21 -10.54
N SER A 102 19.27 17.06 -10.53
CA SER A 102 18.48 17.29 -9.30
C SER A 102 18.76 16.23 -8.23
N ILE A 103 19.00 14.97 -8.62
CA ILE A 103 19.44 13.92 -7.70
C ILE A 103 20.85 14.23 -7.16
N SER A 104 21.79 14.68 -8.00
CA SER A 104 23.13 15.10 -7.55
C SER A 104 23.05 16.26 -6.54
N ARG A 105 22.23 17.28 -6.82
CA ARG A 105 21.99 18.41 -5.88
C ARG A 105 21.41 17.93 -4.55
N TYR A 106 20.42 17.05 -4.58
CA TYR A 106 19.82 16.49 -3.36
C TYR A 106 20.82 15.66 -2.54
N LEU A 107 21.64 14.83 -3.19
CA LEU A 107 22.75 14.11 -2.54
C LEU A 107 23.70 15.10 -1.86
N GLY A 108 24.11 16.16 -2.56
CA GLY A 108 24.95 17.21 -1.98
C GLY A 108 24.33 17.89 -0.75
N ALA A 109 23.06 18.32 -0.85
CA ALA A 109 22.35 18.98 0.24
C ALA A 109 22.17 18.08 1.47
N THR A 110 22.17 16.76 1.27
CA THR A 110 22.02 15.75 2.35
C THR A 110 23.35 15.13 2.77
N GLY A 111 24.48 15.81 2.53
CA GLY A 111 25.79 15.41 3.03
C GLY A 111 26.46 14.27 2.27
N ARG A 112 26.00 13.97 1.05
CA ARG A 112 26.46 12.84 0.20
C ARG A 112 27.00 13.33 -1.16
N ALA A 113 27.68 14.48 -1.15
CA ALA A 113 28.21 15.09 -2.38
C ALA A 113 29.27 14.21 -3.07
N ASP A 114 30.01 13.41 -2.30
CA ASP A 114 30.93 12.38 -2.78
C ASP A 114 30.22 11.32 -3.63
N MET A 115 29.07 10.82 -3.15
CA MET A 115 28.22 9.89 -3.91
C MET A 115 27.67 10.53 -5.18
N GLY A 116 27.29 11.81 -5.10
CA GLY A 116 26.88 12.61 -6.27
C GLY A 116 27.98 12.63 -7.34
N ARG A 117 29.20 13.04 -6.96
CA ARG A 117 30.36 13.09 -7.87
C ARG A 117 30.70 11.72 -8.47
N LEU A 118 30.62 10.65 -7.68
CA LEU A 118 30.85 9.29 -8.18
C LEU A 118 29.79 8.90 -9.21
N ALA A 119 28.50 9.12 -8.90
CA ALA A 119 27.40 8.85 -9.82
C ALA A 119 27.53 9.66 -11.11
N ASP A 120 27.89 10.95 -11.02
CA ASP A 120 28.14 11.81 -12.18
C ASP A 120 29.24 11.24 -13.10
N SER A 121 30.27 10.60 -12.54
CA SER A 121 31.38 10.02 -13.32
C SER A 121 31.00 8.76 -14.13
N VAL A 122 29.91 8.09 -13.77
CA VAL A 122 29.45 6.84 -14.43
C VAL A 122 28.06 6.97 -15.05
N LYS A 123 27.43 8.15 -14.95
CA LYS A 123 26.04 8.40 -15.31
C LYS A 123 25.67 7.86 -16.69
N GLU A 124 26.42 8.26 -17.72
CA GLU A 124 26.13 7.96 -19.12
C GLU A 124 26.23 6.46 -19.46
N HIS A 125 26.84 5.65 -18.60
CA HIS A 125 27.05 4.22 -18.84
C HIS A 125 26.21 3.31 -17.96
N LEU A 126 25.77 3.79 -16.78
CA LEU A 126 25.18 2.91 -15.75
C LEU A 126 23.86 3.44 -15.14
N LEU A 127 23.57 4.74 -15.23
CA LEU A 127 22.50 5.36 -14.44
C LEU A 127 21.42 6.07 -15.27
N VAL A 128 21.50 5.94 -16.59
CA VAL A 128 20.49 6.36 -17.55
C VAL A 128 20.23 5.22 -18.52
N ALA A 129 19.04 5.20 -19.12
CA ALA A 129 18.70 4.22 -20.13
C ALA A 129 19.53 4.43 -21.42
N ASP A 130 19.86 3.34 -22.11
CA ASP A 130 20.59 3.40 -23.36
C ASP A 130 19.78 4.16 -24.44
N PRO A 131 20.42 4.99 -25.29
CA PRO A 131 19.73 5.65 -26.39
C PRO A 131 18.95 4.66 -27.27
N GLY A 132 17.64 4.89 -27.43
CA GLY A 132 16.76 4.03 -28.22
C GLY A 132 16.22 2.80 -27.47
N SER A 133 16.43 2.71 -26.15
CA SER A 133 15.86 1.67 -25.28
C SER A 133 14.32 1.71 -25.25
N ASP A 134 13.73 2.87 -25.48
CA ASP A 134 12.29 3.11 -25.52
C ASP A 134 11.58 2.23 -26.54
N ARG A 135 12.26 1.85 -27.63
CA ARG A 135 11.75 0.91 -28.64
C ARG A 135 11.55 -0.52 -28.12
N PHE A 136 12.11 -0.85 -26.96
CA PHE A 136 12.05 -2.17 -26.34
C PHE A 136 11.17 -2.20 -25.08
N TYR A 137 10.57 -1.07 -24.68
CA TYR A 137 9.57 -1.09 -23.62
C TYR A 137 8.34 -1.88 -24.06
N ASP A 138 7.78 -2.67 -23.14
CA ASP A 138 6.60 -3.50 -23.39
C ASP A 138 5.36 -2.63 -23.67
N ASP A 139 5.28 -1.46 -23.04
CA ASP A 139 4.24 -0.45 -23.25
C ASP A 139 4.85 0.95 -23.09
N ILE A 140 4.26 1.96 -23.76
CA ILE A 140 4.61 3.38 -23.58
C ILE A 140 3.35 4.18 -23.26
N ILE A 141 3.42 4.99 -22.20
CA ILE A 141 2.40 5.96 -21.81
C ILE A 141 3.02 7.35 -21.91
N GLU A 142 2.34 8.28 -22.57
CA GLU A 142 2.78 9.67 -22.66
C GLU A 142 1.98 10.59 -21.74
N ILE A 143 2.69 11.46 -21.01
CA ILE A 143 2.09 12.49 -20.16
C ILE A 143 2.76 13.83 -20.47
N ASP A 144 2.00 14.76 -21.05
CA ASP A 144 2.41 16.16 -21.16
C ASP A 144 2.16 16.90 -19.83
N LEU A 145 3.26 17.29 -19.18
CA LEU A 145 3.24 18.01 -17.92
C LEU A 145 2.71 19.44 -18.05
N SER A 146 2.73 20.02 -19.26
CA SER A 146 2.25 21.39 -19.51
C SER A 146 0.74 21.48 -19.67
N THR A 147 0.08 20.37 -19.98
CA THR A 147 -1.39 20.27 -19.97
C THR A 147 -1.94 19.52 -18.76
N LEU A 148 -1.06 18.92 -17.94
CA LEU A 148 -1.47 18.26 -16.71
C LEU A 148 -2.03 19.29 -15.75
N GLU A 149 -3.24 19.05 -15.25
CA GLU A 149 -3.87 19.82 -14.18
C GLU A 149 -3.90 19.01 -12.86
N PRO A 150 -4.23 19.62 -11.71
CA PRO A 150 -4.33 18.90 -10.45
C PRO A 150 -5.33 17.74 -10.52
N HIS A 151 -5.04 16.63 -9.84
CA HIS A 151 -5.88 15.43 -9.79
C HIS A 151 -6.21 15.04 -8.34
N ILE A 152 -7.42 14.52 -8.16
CA ILE A 152 -7.91 13.99 -6.89
C ILE A 152 -8.39 12.57 -7.14
N ASN A 153 -7.82 11.60 -6.40
CA ASN A 153 -8.18 10.19 -6.56
C ASN A 153 -8.99 9.69 -5.35
N GLY A 154 -10.05 8.92 -5.58
CA GLY A 154 -10.89 8.34 -4.52
C GLY A 154 -12.38 8.27 -4.85
N PRO A 155 -13.21 7.75 -3.92
CA PRO A 155 -12.96 7.73 -2.47
C PRO A 155 -12.46 6.42 -1.83
N PHE A 156 -12.46 5.30 -2.55
CA PHE A 156 -12.14 3.97 -1.99
C PHE A 156 -11.03 3.21 -2.72
N THR A 157 -10.45 3.84 -3.75
CA THR A 157 -9.39 3.27 -4.56
C THR A 157 -8.49 4.38 -5.11
N PRO A 158 -7.16 4.17 -5.17
CA PRO A 158 -6.22 5.22 -5.57
C PRO A 158 -6.18 5.44 -7.08
N ASP A 159 -6.88 4.65 -7.88
CA ASP A 159 -6.95 4.76 -9.34
C ASP A 159 -8.24 5.40 -9.86
N LEU A 160 -9.24 5.67 -9.00
CA LEU A 160 -10.43 6.43 -9.39
C LEU A 160 -10.05 7.92 -9.45
N SER A 161 -9.48 8.31 -10.58
CA SER A 161 -8.83 9.60 -10.78
C SER A 161 -9.74 10.64 -11.41
N HIS A 162 -9.83 11.80 -10.79
CA HIS A 162 -10.61 12.94 -11.26
C HIS A 162 -9.67 14.13 -11.48
N PRO A 163 -9.60 14.70 -12.69
CA PRO A 163 -9.03 16.02 -12.87
C PRO A 163 -9.83 17.04 -12.04
N LEU A 164 -9.16 18.01 -11.44
CA LEU A 164 -9.77 18.99 -10.53
C LEU A 164 -10.95 19.73 -11.19
N SER A 165 -10.82 20.07 -12.48
CA SER A 165 -11.86 20.72 -13.29
C SER A 165 -13.18 19.94 -13.35
N HIS A 166 -13.14 18.62 -13.17
CA HIS A 166 -14.31 17.73 -13.20
C HIS A 166 -14.71 17.18 -11.82
N PHE A 167 -13.91 17.44 -10.79
CA PHE A 167 -14.12 16.82 -9.47
C PHE A 167 -15.43 17.28 -8.81
N LYS A 168 -15.78 18.57 -8.96
CA LYS A 168 -17.06 19.11 -8.47
C LYS A 168 -18.26 18.37 -9.03
N GLU A 169 -18.29 18.14 -10.35
CA GLU A 169 -19.35 17.39 -11.01
C GLU A 169 -19.41 15.93 -10.53
N ALA A 170 -18.25 15.31 -10.29
CA ALA A 170 -18.19 13.96 -9.74
C ALA A 170 -18.78 13.89 -8.33
N VAL A 171 -18.50 14.89 -7.47
CA VAL A 171 -19.09 15.00 -6.12
C VAL A 171 -20.61 15.18 -6.20
N GLU A 172 -21.10 16.07 -7.07
CA GLU A 172 -22.54 16.36 -7.23
C GLU A 172 -23.34 15.16 -7.76
N LYS A 173 -22.74 14.32 -8.62
CA LYS A 173 -23.36 13.10 -9.15
C LYS A 173 -23.27 11.89 -8.22
N SER A 174 -22.51 12.01 -7.13
CA SER A 174 -22.26 10.93 -6.19
C SER A 174 -23.06 11.11 -4.90
N GLN A 175 -22.99 10.10 -4.02
CA GLN A 175 -23.54 10.18 -2.65
C GLN A 175 -22.45 10.54 -1.62
N TRP A 176 -21.34 11.14 -2.06
CA TRP A 176 -20.22 11.44 -1.18
C TRP A 176 -20.52 12.67 -0.31
N PRO A 177 -20.25 12.62 1.01
CA PRO A 177 -20.43 13.79 1.87
C PRO A 177 -19.57 14.96 1.38
N SER A 178 -20.20 16.02 0.84
CA SER A 178 -19.44 17.17 0.30
C SER A 178 -18.65 17.90 1.40
N LYS A 179 -19.19 17.99 2.62
CA LYS A 179 -18.48 18.60 3.76
C LYS A 179 -17.29 17.75 4.17
N LEU A 180 -16.12 18.38 4.23
CA LEU A 180 -14.92 17.75 4.75
C LEU A 180 -14.93 17.71 6.27
N SER A 181 -14.56 16.56 6.82
CA SER A 181 -14.42 16.32 8.26
C SER A 181 -12.99 16.51 8.75
N CYS A 182 -11.99 16.22 7.91
CA CYS A 182 -10.57 16.41 8.24
C CYS A 182 -9.72 16.53 6.95
N SER A 183 -8.65 17.31 7.03
CA SER A 183 -7.67 17.50 5.96
C SER A 183 -6.27 17.14 6.46
N LEU A 184 -5.52 16.30 5.72
CA LEU A 184 -4.24 15.74 6.19
C LEU A 184 -3.11 15.93 5.18
N VAL A 185 -2.04 16.62 5.57
CA VAL A 185 -0.83 16.78 4.76
C VAL A 185 0.33 16.01 5.38
N GLY A 186 1.18 15.42 4.54
CA GLY A 186 2.40 14.77 4.97
C GLY A 186 2.50 13.31 4.53
N SER A 187 2.86 12.44 5.48
CA SER A 187 3.31 11.04 5.26
C SER A 187 4.59 10.95 4.42
N CYS A 188 5.06 9.73 4.13
CA CYS A 188 6.22 9.53 3.28
C CYS A 188 6.05 10.01 1.82
N THR A 189 4.81 10.27 1.36
CA THR A 189 4.53 10.60 -0.05
C THR A 189 4.77 12.08 -0.38
N ASN A 190 4.28 12.98 0.49
CA ASN A 190 4.30 14.44 0.28
C ASN A 190 4.57 15.17 1.60
N SER A 191 5.79 15.04 2.12
CA SER A 191 6.25 15.72 3.35
C SER A 191 7.67 16.25 3.24
N SER A 192 8.15 16.48 2.01
CA SER A 192 9.46 17.10 1.79
C SER A 192 9.46 18.56 2.24
N TYR A 193 10.63 19.18 2.27
CA TYR A 193 10.75 20.62 2.56
C TYR A 193 9.91 21.45 1.55
N GLU A 194 10.03 21.14 0.26
CA GLU A 194 9.26 21.77 -0.82
C GLU A 194 7.74 21.64 -0.59
N ASP A 195 7.26 20.46 -0.20
CA ASP A 195 5.84 20.22 0.08
C ASP A 195 5.33 21.11 1.24
N LEU A 196 6.08 21.16 2.34
CA LEU A 196 5.71 21.94 3.52
C LEU A 196 5.79 23.45 3.27
N GLU A 197 6.73 23.91 2.44
CA GLU A 197 6.84 25.32 2.06
C GLU A 197 5.67 25.74 1.16
N LYS A 198 5.21 24.89 0.23
CA LYS A 198 3.98 25.16 -0.56
C LYS A 198 2.76 25.32 0.34
N VAL A 199 2.61 24.44 1.33
CA VAL A 199 1.51 24.49 2.31
C VAL A 199 1.55 25.78 3.11
N ARG A 200 2.74 26.16 3.62
CA ARG A 200 2.94 27.43 4.31
C ARG A 200 2.60 28.62 3.43
N ASN A 201 3.02 28.62 2.15
CA ASN A 201 2.73 29.71 1.23
C ASN A 201 1.21 29.99 1.15
N LEU A 202 0.40 28.93 1.01
CA LEU A 202 -1.06 29.06 0.99
C LEU A 202 -1.62 29.54 2.34
N VAL A 203 -1.12 28.99 3.46
CA VAL A 203 -1.53 29.44 4.80
C VAL A 203 -1.26 30.93 5.01
N VAL A 204 -0.10 31.43 4.55
CA VAL A 204 0.24 32.85 4.62
C VAL A 204 -0.69 33.69 3.75
N GLN A 205 -0.98 33.27 2.52
CA GLN A 205 -1.96 33.96 1.66
C GLN A 205 -3.34 34.06 2.34
N ALA A 206 -3.82 32.97 2.95
CA ALA A 206 -5.09 32.96 3.66
C ALA A 206 -5.08 33.90 4.87
N ARG A 207 -4.02 33.87 5.68
CA ARG A 207 -3.84 34.77 6.83
C ARG A 207 -3.86 36.23 6.42
N GLU A 208 -3.10 36.60 5.39
CA GLU A 208 -3.04 37.97 4.84
C GLU A 208 -4.39 38.43 4.29
N ALA A 209 -5.20 37.52 3.78
CA ALA A 209 -6.54 37.79 3.32
C ALA A 209 -7.59 37.87 4.46
N GLY A 210 -7.22 37.60 5.72
CA GLY A 210 -8.12 37.61 6.88
C GLY A 210 -8.73 36.24 7.24
N LEU A 211 -8.34 35.16 6.56
CA LEU A 211 -8.74 33.79 6.90
C LEU A 211 -7.72 33.20 7.89
N ALA A 212 -7.94 33.46 9.17
CA ALA A 212 -6.99 33.07 10.22
C ALA A 212 -6.82 31.54 10.39
N LYS A 213 -7.86 30.74 10.09
CA LYS A 213 -7.83 29.28 10.31
C LYS A 213 -8.55 28.50 9.20
N PRO A 214 -8.13 27.26 8.91
CA PRO A 214 -8.90 26.32 8.10
C PRO A 214 -10.29 26.04 8.69
N LYS A 215 -11.23 25.64 7.84
CA LYS A 215 -12.59 25.24 8.26
C LYS A 215 -12.67 23.78 8.73
N THR A 216 -11.66 22.98 8.42
CA THR A 216 -11.54 21.58 8.86
C THR A 216 -10.40 21.44 9.85
N PRO A 217 -10.44 20.49 10.79
CA PRO A 217 -9.23 19.97 11.42
C PRO A 217 -8.13 19.73 10.38
N PHE A 218 -6.94 20.29 10.61
CA PHE A 218 -5.85 20.29 9.65
C PHE A 218 -4.60 19.68 10.30
N LEU A 219 -4.23 18.49 9.84
CA LEU A 219 -3.14 17.69 10.42
C LEU A 219 -1.93 17.68 9.49
N ILE A 220 -0.74 17.96 10.02
CA ILE A 220 0.52 18.00 9.26
C ILE A 220 1.52 17.01 9.83
N SER A 221 2.00 16.07 9.01
CA SER A 221 3.00 15.06 9.39
C SER A 221 4.32 15.26 8.64
N PRO A 222 5.37 15.81 9.28
CA PRO A 222 6.71 15.82 8.70
C PRO A 222 7.25 14.40 8.48
N GLY A 223 7.97 14.17 7.38
CA GLY A 223 8.42 12.82 7.02
C GLY A 223 9.60 12.29 7.83
N SER A 224 10.35 13.16 8.49
CA SER A 224 11.51 12.80 9.30
C SER A 224 11.83 13.89 10.34
N GLU A 225 12.68 13.56 11.30
CA GLU A 225 13.19 14.54 12.27
C GLU A 225 14.03 15.64 11.61
N GLN A 226 14.84 15.29 10.60
CA GLN A 226 15.60 16.28 9.82
C GLN A 226 14.66 17.28 9.11
N ILE A 227 13.59 16.80 8.48
CA ILE A 227 12.59 17.68 7.85
C ILE A 227 11.89 18.54 8.90
N ARG A 228 11.43 17.93 10.00
CA ARG A 228 10.76 18.67 11.08
C ARG A 228 11.66 19.78 11.61
N ALA A 229 12.90 19.47 11.96
CA ALA A 229 13.86 20.44 12.48
C ALA A 229 14.17 21.56 11.47
N THR A 230 14.33 21.21 10.19
CA THR A 230 14.59 22.17 9.12
C THR A 230 13.40 23.11 8.91
N ALA A 231 12.18 22.55 8.84
CA ALA A 231 10.95 23.32 8.68
C ALA A 231 10.66 24.21 9.91
N GLU A 232 10.99 23.74 11.12
CA GLU A 232 10.92 24.52 12.35
C GLU A 232 11.87 25.73 12.29
N GLY A 233 13.15 25.49 11.95
CA GLY A 233 14.16 26.55 11.85
C GLY A 233 13.85 27.59 10.76
N ALA A 234 13.13 27.18 9.70
CA ALA A 234 12.65 28.07 8.64
C ALA A 234 11.33 28.81 8.99
N GLY A 235 10.77 28.60 10.18
CA GLY A 235 9.50 29.20 10.61
C GLY A 235 8.26 28.61 9.93
N ILE A 236 8.42 27.56 9.12
CA ILE A 236 7.33 26.92 8.37
C ILE A 236 6.32 26.32 9.36
N LEU A 237 6.78 25.48 10.29
CA LEU A 237 5.87 24.80 11.23
C LEU A 237 5.18 25.78 12.19
N GLU A 238 5.84 26.89 12.52
CA GLU A 238 5.26 27.94 13.36
C GLU A 238 4.09 28.65 12.66
N ASP A 239 4.26 29.06 11.39
CA ASP A 239 3.15 29.63 10.60
C ASP A 239 1.96 28.65 10.49
N LEU A 240 2.24 27.35 10.33
CA LEU A 240 1.19 26.32 10.28
C LEU A 240 0.46 26.17 11.62
N ARG A 241 1.18 26.18 12.75
CA ARG A 241 0.56 26.15 14.09
C ARG A 241 -0.28 27.39 14.36
N GLN A 242 0.18 28.56 13.96
CA GLN A 242 -0.57 29.83 14.10
C GLN A 242 -1.89 29.80 13.32
N ALA A 243 -1.92 29.12 12.17
CA ALA A 243 -3.15 28.87 11.41
C ALA A 243 -4.07 27.83 12.07
N GLY A 244 -3.66 27.21 13.18
CA GLY A 244 -4.43 26.20 13.90
C GLY A 244 -4.21 24.77 13.40
N ALA A 245 -3.16 24.52 12.61
CA ALA A 245 -2.81 23.16 12.22
C ALA A 245 -2.17 22.38 13.38
N THR A 246 -2.50 21.10 13.49
CA THR A 246 -1.86 20.19 14.43
C THR A 246 -0.65 19.54 13.76
N ILE A 247 0.55 19.84 14.28
CA ILE A 247 1.78 19.18 13.83
C ILE A 247 1.89 17.82 14.53
N MET A 248 1.74 16.76 13.74
CA MET A 248 1.82 15.37 14.19
C MET A 248 3.27 14.94 14.41
N SER A 249 3.47 13.79 15.06
CA SER A 249 4.79 13.15 15.15
C SER A 249 5.32 12.78 13.76
N ASN A 250 6.66 12.66 13.66
CA ASN A 250 7.35 12.26 12.43
C ASN A 250 7.20 10.73 12.20
N SER A 251 5.98 10.28 11.99
CA SER A 251 5.60 8.87 11.83
C SER A 251 4.49 8.72 10.80
N CYS A 252 4.14 7.48 10.45
CA CYS A 252 3.06 7.22 9.50
C CYS A 252 1.69 7.73 9.97
N GLY A 253 1.41 7.69 11.28
CA GLY A 253 0.17 8.17 11.89
C GLY A 253 -1.11 7.76 11.13
N PRO A 254 -2.00 8.72 10.80
CA PRO A 254 -3.24 8.44 10.07
C PRO A 254 -3.08 7.76 8.70
N CYS A 255 -1.90 7.79 8.07
CA CYS A 255 -1.68 7.10 6.79
C CYS A 255 -1.84 5.57 6.88
N VAL A 256 -1.65 5.00 8.09
CA VAL A 256 -1.72 3.55 8.36
C VAL A 256 -2.81 3.18 9.38
N GLY A 257 -3.73 4.09 9.67
CA GLY A 257 -4.78 3.84 10.67
C GLY A 257 -4.36 4.09 12.12
N GLN A 258 -3.18 4.66 12.36
CA GLN A 258 -2.71 5.03 13.69
C GLN A 258 -3.21 6.44 14.03
N TRP A 259 -4.52 6.54 14.22
CA TRP A 259 -5.22 7.78 14.52
C TRP A 259 -6.36 7.51 15.49
N ASP A 260 -6.27 8.06 16.69
CA ASP A 260 -7.41 8.10 17.62
C ASP A 260 -8.36 9.23 17.21
N ARG A 261 -9.22 8.92 16.24
CA ARG A 261 -10.14 9.88 15.64
C ARG A 261 -11.36 10.12 16.54
N LYS A 262 -11.67 11.39 16.83
CA LYS A 262 -12.75 11.79 17.77
C LYS A 262 -13.78 12.75 17.18
N ASP A 263 -13.55 13.28 15.99
CA ASP A 263 -14.43 14.24 15.32
C ASP A 263 -15.66 13.61 14.66
N VAL A 264 -15.67 12.28 14.51
CA VAL A 264 -16.77 11.48 13.95
C VAL A 264 -16.97 10.20 14.77
N ASP A 265 -18.18 9.64 14.75
CA ASP A 265 -18.47 8.36 15.39
C ASP A 265 -18.02 7.17 14.52
N VAL A 266 -16.77 6.76 14.71
CA VAL A 266 -16.16 5.60 14.04
C VAL A 266 -16.91 4.31 14.35
N VAL A 267 -17.45 4.15 15.56
CA VAL A 267 -18.14 2.93 16.00
C VAL A 267 -19.52 2.83 15.34
N ALA A 268 -20.25 3.94 15.27
CA ALA A 268 -21.51 4.03 14.56
C ALA A 268 -21.35 4.08 13.03
N LYS A 269 -20.12 4.06 12.51
CA LYS A 269 -19.79 4.14 11.08
C LYS A 269 -20.37 5.40 10.43
N GLU A 270 -20.17 6.56 11.07
CA GLU A 270 -20.63 7.85 10.56
C GLU A 270 -20.09 8.10 9.15
N GLU A 271 -20.96 8.46 8.20
CA GLU A 271 -20.56 8.80 6.83
C GLU A 271 -19.93 10.19 6.78
N ASN A 272 -18.69 10.27 6.32
CA ASN A 272 -17.93 11.51 6.24
C ASN A 272 -16.90 11.46 5.10
N SER A 273 -16.32 12.62 4.78
CA SER A 273 -15.24 12.74 3.79
C SER A 273 -13.97 13.31 4.40
N VAL A 274 -12.82 12.77 4.00
CA VAL A 274 -11.49 13.29 4.31
C VAL A 274 -10.68 13.48 3.03
N ILE A 275 -9.76 14.43 3.05
CA ILE A 275 -8.83 14.65 1.94
C ILE A 275 -7.39 14.66 2.48
N SER A 276 -6.48 13.98 1.78
CA SER A 276 -5.10 13.83 2.24
C SER A 276 -4.06 13.89 1.14
N SER A 277 -2.82 14.19 1.51
CA SER A 277 -1.67 14.12 0.60
C SER A 277 -0.96 12.76 0.64
N PHE A 278 -1.63 11.73 1.14
CA PHE A 278 -1.10 10.38 1.24
C PHE A 278 -1.23 9.63 -0.10
N ASN A 279 -0.96 8.33 -0.12
CA ASN A 279 -1.02 7.51 -1.33
C ASN A 279 -2.21 6.53 -1.37
N ARG A 280 -2.76 6.11 -0.21
CA ARG A 280 -3.82 5.10 -0.12
C ARG A 280 -5.07 5.63 0.55
N ASN A 281 -6.21 5.27 -0.03
CA ASN A 281 -7.56 5.63 0.40
C ASN A 281 -8.52 4.43 0.41
N PHE A 282 -8.02 3.22 0.65
CA PHE A 282 -8.88 2.05 0.80
C PHE A 282 -9.86 2.23 1.97
N THR A 283 -10.99 1.53 1.92
CA THR A 283 -12.02 1.51 2.96
C THR A 283 -11.43 1.35 4.36
N GLY A 284 -11.75 2.27 5.27
CA GLY A 284 -11.30 2.26 6.67
C GLY A 284 -9.79 2.47 6.88
N ARG A 285 -9.02 2.84 5.86
CA ARG A 285 -7.55 2.89 5.96
C ARG A 285 -7.03 3.87 7.01
N HIS A 286 -7.66 5.03 7.18
CA HIS A 286 -7.12 6.10 8.02
C HIS A 286 -7.54 6.05 9.48
N ASP A 287 -8.75 5.54 9.74
CA ASP A 287 -9.44 5.65 11.02
C ASP A 287 -10.21 4.38 11.39
N SER A 288 -10.10 3.31 10.59
CA SER A 288 -10.88 2.07 10.72
C SER A 288 -12.40 2.24 10.55
N ASN A 289 -12.89 3.41 10.10
CA ASN A 289 -14.29 3.62 9.76
C ASN A 289 -14.53 3.24 8.27
N PRO A 290 -15.29 2.18 7.97
CA PRO A 290 -15.56 1.81 6.58
C PRO A 290 -16.45 2.82 5.82
N ALA A 291 -17.11 3.75 6.51
CA ALA A 291 -17.96 4.78 5.92
C ALA A 291 -17.20 6.07 5.54
N THR A 292 -15.92 6.19 5.93
CA THR A 292 -15.08 7.33 5.58
C THR A 292 -14.72 7.29 4.09
N HIS A 293 -15.15 8.31 3.34
CA HIS A 293 -14.76 8.55 1.96
C HIS A 293 -13.42 9.29 1.93
N SER A 294 -12.36 8.66 1.41
CA SER A 294 -11.01 9.23 1.45
C SER A 294 -10.51 9.63 0.06
N PHE A 295 -10.10 10.89 -0.06
CA PHE A 295 -9.54 11.43 -1.30
C PHE A 295 -8.05 11.70 -1.13
N VAL A 296 -7.24 11.33 -2.12
CA VAL A 296 -5.79 11.60 -2.14
C VAL A 296 -5.43 12.57 -3.26
N THR A 297 -4.63 13.58 -2.94
CA THR A 297 -4.18 14.61 -3.90
C THR A 297 -2.86 15.23 -3.43
N SER A 298 -2.45 16.36 -3.98
CA SER A 298 -1.23 17.09 -3.61
C SER A 298 -1.42 17.92 -2.33
N PRO A 299 -0.35 18.24 -1.58
CA PRO A 299 -0.47 18.95 -0.30
C PRO A 299 -1.04 20.37 -0.45
N GLU A 300 -0.76 21.07 -1.55
CA GLU A 300 -1.36 22.36 -1.87
C GLU A 300 -2.88 22.29 -2.10
N ILE A 301 -3.37 21.27 -2.81
CA ILE A 301 -4.82 21.09 -3.02
C ILE A 301 -5.51 20.72 -1.70
N VAL A 302 -4.91 19.84 -0.89
CA VAL A 302 -5.42 19.54 0.47
C VAL A 302 -5.55 20.81 1.30
N THR A 303 -4.54 21.70 1.24
CA THR A 303 -4.53 22.94 2.01
C THR A 303 -5.65 23.89 1.56
N ALA A 304 -5.83 24.06 0.25
CA ALA A 304 -6.92 24.88 -0.28
C ALA A 304 -8.30 24.33 0.13
N PHE A 305 -8.48 23.01 0.09
CA PHE A 305 -9.70 22.33 0.51
C PHE A 305 -9.93 22.46 2.02
N ALA A 306 -8.88 22.47 2.84
CA ALA A 306 -8.98 22.68 4.29
C ALA A 306 -9.59 24.04 4.64
N TYR A 307 -9.24 25.10 3.88
CA TYR A 307 -9.82 26.43 4.04
C TYR A 307 -11.22 26.55 3.44
N ALA A 308 -11.52 25.83 2.36
CA ALA A 308 -12.87 25.81 1.77
C ALA A 308 -13.88 25.00 2.60
N GLY A 309 -13.44 23.88 3.17
CA GLY A 309 -14.22 22.96 4.01
C GLY A 309 -15.16 22.01 3.26
N ARG A 310 -15.05 21.92 1.93
CA ARG A 310 -15.97 21.17 1.06
C ARG A 310 -15.26 20.63 -0.19
N LEU A 311 -15.73 19.50 -0.70
CA LEU A 311 -15.13 18.76 -1.82
C LEU A 311 -15.43 19.35 -3.20
N ASP A 312 -16.52 20.09 -3.31
CA ASP A 312 -17.02 20.74 -4.53
C ASP A 312 -16.45 22.17 -4.71
N PHE A 313 -15.26 22.42 -4.16
CA PHE A 313 -14.51 23.67 -4.30
C PHE A 313 -13.39 23.52 -5.31
N ASP A 314 -13.29 24.46 -6.25
CA ASP A 314 -12.17 24.58 -7.18
C ASP A 314 -11.29 25.81 -6.86
N PRO A 315 -10.08 25.64 -6.28
CA PRO A 315 -9.16 26.75 -6.01
C PRO A 315 -8.68 27.48 -7.27
N MET A 316 -8.80 26.85 -8.44
CA MET A 316 -8.44 27.43 -9.71
C MET A 316 -9.54 28.29 -10.32
N GLN A 317 -10.74 28.35 -9.77
CA GLN A 317 -11.84 29.16 -10.34
C GLN A 317 -12.59 29.96 -9.27
N GLU A 318 -12.79 29.39 -8.09
CA GLU A 318 -13.67 29.92 -7.05
C GLU A 318 -12.91 30.74 -5.99
N SER A 319 -13.65 31.59 -5.28
CA SER A 319 -13.15 32.38 -4.15
C SER A 319 -13.83 31.96 -2.85
N ILE A 320 -13.11 32.07 -1.74
CA ILE A 320 -13.62 31.90 -0.38
C ILE A 320 -14.06 33.28 0.15
N PRO A 321 -15.27 33.42 0.70
CA PRO A 321 -15.70 34.67 1.34
C PRO A 321 -14.92 34.90 2.64
N VAL A 322 -14.38 36.10 2.81
CA VAL A 322 -13.73 36.56 4.05
C VAL A 322 -14.66 37.52 4.77
N HIS A 323 -15.05 37.17 6.00
CA HIS A 323 -15.87 38.02 6.84
C HIS A 323 -14.99 38.88 7.75
N HIS A 324 -15.17 40.20 7.67
CA HIS A 324 -14.44 41.16 8.51
C HIS A 324 -15.22 41.45 9.80
N VAL A 325 -14.51 41.68 10.90
CA VAL A 325 -15.08 41.85 12.25
C VAL A 325 -15.95 43.13 12.35
N ASP A 326 -15.75 44.10 11.46
CA ASP A 326 -16.37 45.43 11.53
C ASP A 326 -17.69 45.57 10.75
N GLY A 327 -18.40 44.46 10.47
CA GLY A 327 -19.69 44.50 9.76
C GLY A 327 -19.59 44.85 8.27
N GLN A 328 -18.38 44.86 7.69
CA GLN A 328 -18.18 45.03 6.26
C GLN A 328 -18.64 43.80 5.47
N ALA A 329 -19.10 44.01 4.24
CA ALA A 329 -19.47 42.94 3.32
C ALA A 329 -18.28 41.98 3.09
N ALA A 330 -18.57 40.69 2.93
CA ALA A 330 -17.53 39.71 2.75
C ALA A 330 -16.72 39.98 1.46
N SER A 331 -15.40 40.02 1.58
CA SER A 331 -14.51 40.17 0.40
C SER A 331 -14.17 38.79 -0.17
N PRO A 332 -14.16 38.61 -1.51
CA PRO A 332 -13.74 37.36 -2.11
C PRO A 332 -12.22 37.21 -2.03
N PHE A 333 -11.75 36.07 -1.52
CA PHE A 333 -10.34 35.69 -1.56
C PHE A 333 -10.15 34.46 -2.45
N ARG A 334 -9.20 34.53 -3.39
CA ARG A 334 -8.82 33.38 -4.22
C ARG A 334 -7.34 33.10 -4.04
N PHE A 335 -7.02 31.84 -3.77
CA PHE A 335 -5.65 31.39 -3.67
C PHE A 335 -4.92 31.56 -5.00
N ARG A 336 -3.63 31.89 -4.91
CA ARG A 336 -2.70 31.81 -6.03
C ARG A 336 -1.87 30.53 -5.89
N ALA A 337 -1.48 29.97 -7.02
CA ALA A 337 -0.62 28.79 -7.05
C ALA A 337 0.63 29.03 -6.18
N PRO A 338 0.97 28.09 -5.28
CA PRO A 338 2.06 28.31 -4.33
C PRO A 338 3.41 28.19 -5.01
N THR A 339 4.38 28.93 -4.49
CA THR A 339 5.80 28.83 -4.88
C THR A 339 6.61 28.28 -3.71
N ALA A 340 7.62 27.47 -4.02
CA ALA A 340 8.55 26.93 -3.03
C ALA A 340 9.95 26.73 -3.62
N SER A 341 10.92 26.65 -2.73
CA SER A 341 12.27 26.20 -3.01
C SER A 341 12.30 24.67 -3.04
N GLU A 342 13.00 24.08 -4.02
CA GLU A 342 13.21 22.62 -4.10
C GLU A 342 13.86 22.09 -2.81
N LEU A 343 14.84 22.83 -2.28
CA LEU A 343 15.66 22.46 -1.13
C LEU A 343 15.83 23.66 -0.19
N PRO A 344 16.02 23.42 1.12
CA PRO A 344 16.46 24.45 2.03
C PRO A 344 17.90 24.88 1.71
N VAL A 345 18.31 26.05 2.21
CA VAL A 345 19.72 26.48 2.17
C VAL A 345 20.65 25.43 2.81
N ALA A 346 20.21 24.86 3.94
CA ALA A 346 20.84 23.72 4.60
C ALA A 346 19.81 22.94 5.40
N PHE A 347 19.95 21.62 5.48
CA PHE A 347 19.15 20.80 6.39
C PHE A 347 19.66 20.92 7.82
N ALA A 348 18.75 21.16 8.77
CA ALA A 348 19.05 21.07 10.19
C ALA A 348 19.10 19.58 10.60
N PRO A 349 20.11 19.14 11.38
CA PRO A 349 20.29 17.72 11.72
C PRO A 349 19.14 17.18 12.61
N GLY A 350 18.51 18.06 13.40
CA GLY A 350 17.50 17.66 14.38
C GLY A 350 18.08 16.84 15.52
N ALA A 351 17.21 16.16 16.27
CA ALA A 351 17.66 15.22 17.30
C ALA A 351 18.17 13.92 16.67
N ASP A 352 19.44 13.57 16.92
CA ASP A 352 19.97 12.26 16.51
C ASP A 352 19.32 11.16 17.35
N ARG A 353 18.66 10.23 16.66
CA ARG A 353 17.98 9.05 17.24
C ARG A 353 18.53 7.75 16.66
N PHE A 354 19.57 7.82 15.84
CA PHE A 354 20.19 6.64 15.28
C PHE A 354 21.04 5.93 16.33
N GLN A 355 20.83 4.63 16.48
CA GLN A 355 21.67 3.77 17.30
C GLN A 355 22.49 2.89 16.34
N PRO A 356 23.81 3.12 16.19
CA PRO A 356 24.64 2.28 15.34
C PRO A 356 24.75 0.86 15.93
N PRO A 357 24.93 -0.17 15.07
CA PRO A 357 25.29 -1.49 15.57
C PRO A 357 26.66 -1.46 16.25
N VAL A 358 26.86 -2.36 17.22
CA VAL A 358 28.16 -2.52 17.87
C VAL A 358 29.09 -3.26 16.90
N ASN A 359 30.12 -2.58 16.39
CA ASN A 359 31.07 -3.11 15.39
C ASN A 359 32.17 -4.02 16.00
N GLY A 360 31.89 -4.72 17.10
CA GLY A 360 32.83 -5.58 17.83
C GLY A 360 32.26 -6.98 18.06
N ASP A 361 32.90 -7.77 18.92
CA ASP A 361 32.36 -9.07 19.33
C ASP A 361 31.08 -8.88 20.17
N THR A 362 29.94 -9.24 19.58
CA THR A 362 28.61 -9.19 20.21
C THR A 362 28.09 -10.57 20.59
N SER A 363 28.92 -11.61 20.62
CA SER A 363 28.53 -12.99 20.95
C SER A 363 27.93 -13.14 22.36
N HIS A 364 28.24 -12.20 23.25
CA HIS A 364 27.68 -12.13 24.60
C HIS A 364 26.28 -11.48 24.66
N LEU A 365 25.83 -10.80 23.60
CA LEU A 365 24.51 -10.17 23.58
C LEU A 365 23.44 -11.24 23.37
N GLU A 366 22.45 -11.27 24.27
CA GLU A 366 21.30 -12.18 24.18
C GLU A 366 20.02 -11.40 23.87
N VAL A 367 19.23 -11.90 22.92
CA VAL A 367 17.87 -11.42 22.66
C VAL A 367 16.90 -12.40 23.31
N SER A 368 16.32 -12.00 24.46
CA SER A 368 15.33 -12.79 25.17
C SER A 368 13.91 -12.30 24.87
N ILE A 369 12.98 -13.24 24.70
CA ILE A 369 11.55 -12.97 24.52
C ILE A 369 10.83 -13.61 25.70
N ASP A 370 10.13 -12.81 26.53
CA ASP A 370 9.32 -13.35 27.64
C ASP A 370 8.23 -14.26 27.04
N PRO A 371 8.18 -15.56 27.43
CA PRO A 371 7.14 -16.48 26.94
C PRO A 371 5.70 -16.06 27.27
N ARG A 372 5.51 -15.11 28.19
CA ARG A 372 4.22 -14.52 28.57
C ARG A 372 3.96 -13.18 27.88
N SER A 373 4.87 -12.70 27.04
CA SER A 373 4.67 -11.46 26.29
C SER A 373 3.42 -11.57 25.42
N ASP A 374 2.57 -10.57 25.47
CA ASP A 374 1.43 -10.43 24.57
C ASP A 374 1.79 -9.67 23.27
N ARG A 375 3.05 -9.21 23.14
CA ARG A 375 3.58 -8.41 22.02
C ARG A 375 4.52 -9.20 21.10
N LEU A 376 5.36 -10.06 21.67
CA LEU A 376 6.38 -10.83 20.97
C LEU A 376 6.20 -12.33 21.25
N GLN A 377 6.25 -13.15 20.21
CA GLN A 377 6.13 -14.60 20.30
C GLN A 377 7.17 -15.24 19.37
N LEU A 378 7.94 -16.22 19.88
CA LEU A 378 8.78 -17.04 19.01
C LEU A 378 7.93 -17.81 18.01
N LEU A 379 8.30 -17.74 16.73
CA LEU A 379 7.64 -18.52 15.69
C LEU A 379 7.93 -20.01 15.88
N LYS A 380 6.87 -20.82 15.86
CA LYS A 380 6.98 -22.28 15.79
C LYS A 380 7.07 -22.69 14.32
N PRO A 381 7.99 -23.60 13.95
CA PRO A 381 8.06 -24.13 12.59
C PRO A 381 6.71 -24.70 12.15
N PHE A 382 6.26 -24.36 10.94
CA PHE A 382 5.05 -24.94 10.38
C PHE A 382 5.26 -26.42 10.05
N ASN A 383 4.18 -27.20 10.09
CA ASN A 383 4.24 -28.60 9.71
C ASN A 383 4.58 -28.75 8.22
N SER A 384 5.44 -29.72 7.89
CA SER A 384 5.71 -30.12 6.52
C SER A 384 4.48 -30.67 5.81
N TRP A 385 4.51 -30.66 4.48
CA TRP A 385 3.41 -31.19 3.68
C TRP A 385 3.43 -32.72 3.67
N ASN A 386 2.27 -33.33 3.91
CA ASN A 386 2.05 -34.77 3.85
C ASN A 386 0.95 -35.09 2.84
N LEU A 387 0.88 -36.35 2.38
CA LEU A 387 -0.21 -36.84 1.55
C LEU A 387 -1.57 -36.60 2.23
N GLY A 388 -2.55 -36.14 1.46
CA GLY A 388 -3.89 -35.77 1.89
C GLY A 388 -4.03 -34.31 2.31
N ASN A 389 -2.97 -33.53 2.47
CA ASN A 389 -3.09 -32.10 2.80
C ASN A 389 -3.96 -31.32 1.82
N ALA A 390 -3.98 -31.66 0.54
CA ALA A 390 -4.78 -30.98 -0.46
C ALA A 390 -6.13 -31.65 -0.76
N THR A 391 -6.59 -32.59 0.09
CA THR A 391 -7.87 -33.28 -0.09
C THR A 391 -8.92 -32.84 0.93
N ASP A 392 -10.18 -32.85 0.47
CA ASP A 392 -11.39 -32.61 1.25
C ASP A 392 -11.41 -31.28 2.03
N MET A 393 -10.86 -30.22 1.44
CA MET A 393 -10.81 -28.90 2.06
C MET A 393 -12.20 -28.25 2.04
N ARG A 394 -12.62 -27.67 3.16
CA ARG A 394 -13.78 -26.79 3.21
C ARG A 394 -13.46 -25.42 2.62
N VAL A 395 -14.44 -24.76 2.01
CA VAL A 395 -14.31 -23.35 1.65
C VAL A 395 -14.59 -22.50 2.89
N LEU A 396 -13.55 -21.84 3.44
CA LEU A 396 -13.71 -20.96 4.61
C LEU A 396 -14.50 -19.70 4.24
N ILE A 397 -14.14 -19.09 3.12
CA ILE A 397 -14.77 -17.88 2.58
C ILE A 397 -14.58 -17.84 1.06
N LYS A 398 -15.62 -17.40 0.35
CA LYS A 398 -15.53 -16.94 -1.03
C LYS A 398 -15.56 -15.42 -1.01
N VAL A 399 -14.44 -14.80 -1.28
CA VAL A 399 -14.30 -13.35 -1.26
C VAL A 399 -15.01 -12.74 -2.46
N ASN A 400 -15.83 -11.72 -2.23
CA ASN A 400 -16.53 -10.99 -3.29
C ASN A 400 -15.84 -9.65 -3.55
N GLY A 401 -15.32 -9.45 -4.76
CA GLY A 401 -14.68 -8.19 -5.16
C GLY A 401 -13.30 -7.98 -4.54
N LYS A 402 -12.94 -6.70 -4.35
CA LYS A 402 -11.59 -6.27 -3.95
C LYS A 402 -11.21 -6.78 -2.57
N CYS A 403 -10.03 -7.41 -2.45
CA CYS A 403 -9.49 -7.89 -1.18
C CYS A 403 -7.99 -7.60 -1.06
N THR A 404 -7.70 -6.41 -0.55
CA THR A 404 -6.34 -5.98 -0.19
C THR A 404 -5.82 -6.70 1.06
N THR A 405 -4.52 -6.64 1.29
CA THR A 405 -3.88 -7.08 2.55
C THR A 405 -4.42 -6.38 3.81
N ASP A 406 -5.04 -5.20 3.69
CA ASP A 406 -5.76 -4.55 4.79
C ASP A 406 -7.10 -5.21 5.10
N HIS A 407 -7.72 -5.89 4.13
CA HIS A 407 -8.89 -6.74 4.40
C HIS A 407 -8.49 -8.09 5.01
N ILE A 408 -7.34 -8.65 4.59
CA ILE A 408 -6.83 -9.95 5.05
C ILE A 408 -6.25 -9.88 6.47
N SER A 409 -5.49 -8.85 6.81
CA SER A 409 -4.84 -8.72 8.13
C SER A 409 -4.85 -7.26 8.54
N PRO A 410 -5.98 -6.70 9.00
CA PRO A 410 -6.14 -5.26 9.25
C PRO A 410 -5.03 -4.63 10.10
N ALA A 411 -4.78 -3.34 9.87
CA ALA A 411 -3.76 -2.56 10.58
C ALA A 411 -4.35 -1.88 11.85
N GLY A 412 -4.05 -0.60 12.10
CA GLY A 412 -4.58 0.14 13.24
C GLY A 412 -4.23 -0.53 14.59
N PRO A 413 -5.20 -0.88 15.45
CA PRO A 413 -4.93 -1.46 16.77
C PRO A 413 -4.13 -2.77 16.72
N TRP A 414 -4.21 -3.51 15.60
CA TRP A 414 -3.48 -4.76 15.40
C TRP A 414 -1.97 -4.60 15.24
N TYR A 415 -1.46 -3.38 15.04
CA TYR A 415 -0.01 -3.12 15.07
C TYR A 415 0.63 -3.53 16.40
N ASN A 416 -0.15 -3.54 17.49
CA ASN A 416 0.34 -4.03 18.77
C ASN A 416 0.80 -5.49 18.70
N TYR A 417 0.21 -6.31 17.83
CA TYR A 417 0.44 -7.75 17.80
C TYR A 417 1.31 -8.22 16.62
N ARG A 418 1.98 -7.30 15.89
CA ARG A 418 2.83 -7.64 14.74
C ARG A 418 3.96 -8.64 15.05
N GLY A 419 4.44 -8.68 16.30
CA GLY A 419 5.44 -9.65 16.74
C GLY A 419 4.86 -10.91 17.38
N HIS A 420 3.53 -11.05 17.46
CA HIS A 420 2.85 -12.16 18.13
C HIS A 420 1.81 -12.81 17.21
N LEU A 421 2.21 -13.87 16.50
CA LEU A 421 1.43 -14.48 15.42
C LEU A 421 0.04 -14.96 15.86
N GLU A 422 -0.08 -15.57 17.04
CA GLU A 422 -1.37 -16.06 17.53
C GLU A 422 -2.37 -14.92 17.82
N ASN A 423 -1.91 -13.80 18.40
CA ASN A 423 -2.77 -12.66 18.71
C ASN A 423 -3.19 -11.94 17.44
N ILE A 424 -2.27 -11.69 16.51
CA ILE A 424 -2.61 -11.00 15.26
C ILE A 424 -3.52 -11.84 14.36
N SER A 425 -3.40 -13.19 14.37
CA SER A 425 -4.28 -14.08 13.58
C SER A 425 -5.77 -13.96 13.92
N ARG A 426 -6.11 -13.34 15.06
CA ARG A 426 -7.51 -13.01 15.40
C ARG A 426 -8.11 -11.89 14.56
N ASN A 427 -7.33 -11.29 13.65
CA ASN A 427 -7.82 -10.30 12.70
C ASN A 427 -8.00 -10.83 11.27
N MET A 428 -7.67 -12.11 11.05
CA MET A 428 -7.64 -12.70 9.72
C MET A 428 -8.98 -12.51 9.00
N LEU A 429 -8.93 -11.82 7.85
CA LEU A 429 -10.04 -11.55 6.93
C LEU A 429 -11.20 -10.74 7.52
N LEU A 430 -11.01 -10.01 8.62
CA LEU A 430 -12.06 -9.17 9.22
C LEU A 430 -12.56 -8.03 8.32
N GLY A 431 -11.80 -7.64 7.28
CA GLY A 431 -12.25 -6.67 6.30
C GLY A 431 -12.85 -7.29 5.03
N ALA A 432 -12.77 -8.62 4.84
CA ALA A 432 -13.19 -9.23 3.58
C ALA A 432 -14.72 -9.38 3.49
N THR A 433 -15.28 -9.15 2.31
CA THR A 433 -16.70 -9.40 2.03
C THR A 433 -16.89 -10.85 1.60
N ASN A 434 -17.81 -11.56 2.26
CA ASN A 434 -18.13 -12.96 1.94
C ASN A 434 -19.28 -13.04 0.92
N GLY A 435 -18.99 -13.59 -0.26
CA GLY A 435 -19.93 -13.79 -1.37
C GLY A 435 -21.00 -14.84 -1.12
N PHE A 436 -20.95 -15.61 -0.03
CA PHE A 436 -22.06 -16.49 0.38
C PHE A 436 -23.09 -15.79 1.27
N LEU A 437 -22.77 -14.61 1.82
CA LEU A 437 -23.62 -13.87 2.76
C LEU A 437 -24.39 -12.72 2.09
N VAL A 438 -24.93 -12.93 0.89
CA VAL A 438 -25.62 -11.86 0.16
C VAL A 438 -27.04 -11.65 0.70
N GLU A 439 -27.16 -10.86 1.77
CA GLU A 439 -28.43 -10.35 2.31
C GLU A 439 -28.53 -8.81 2.16
N SER A 440 -29.71 -8.24 2.46
CA SER A 440 -30.12 -6.83 2.28
C SER A 440 -29.22 -5.76 2.92
N HIS A 441 -28.26 -6.13 3.78
CA HIS A 441 -27.32 -5.20 4.44
C HIS A 441 -25.86 -5.64 4.27
N PRO A 442 -25.22 -5.40 3.10
CA PRO A 442 -23.86 -5.85 2.78
C PRO A 442 -22.79 -5.45 3.80
N ARG A 443 -22.97 -4.29 4.48
CA ARG A 443 -22.02 -3.76 5.49
C ARG A 443 -22.00 -4.58 6.80
N ASN A 444 -23.01 -5.40 7.08
CA ASN A 444 -23.08 -6.23 8.29
C ASN A 444 -22.39 -7.58 8.13
N ASN A 445 -22.07 -7.98 6.90
CA ASN A 445 -21.50 -9.29 6.58
C ASN A 445 -19.99 -9.24 6.27
N ILE A 446 -19.37 -8.06 6.42
CA ILE A 446 -17.91 -7.88 6.31
C ILE A 446 -17.23 -8.63 7.47
N GLY A 447 -16.22 -9.43 7.15
CA GLY A 447 -15.44 -10.17 8.14
C GLY A 447 -16.12 -11.41 8.71
N MET A 448 -17.25 -11.83 8.14
CA MET A 448 -18.06 -12.95 8.63
C MET A 448 -17.98 -14.18 7.70
N ALA A 449 -17.98 -15.37 8.29
CA ALA A 449 -18.02 -16.65 7.59
C ALA A 449 -19.12 -17.56 8.16
N ILE A 450 -19.65 -18.43 7.30
CA ILE A 450 -20.54 -19.52 7.71
C ILE A 450 -19.64 -20.67 8.11
N ASN A 451 -19.73 -21.12 9.36
CA ASN A 451 -18.96 -22.29 9.78
C ASN A 451 -19.51 -23.56 9.10
N PRO A 452 -18.70 -24.31 8.35
CA PRO A 452 -19.17 -25.47 7.59
C PRO A 452 -19.51 -26.69 8.46
N VAL A 453 -19.29 -26.63 9.78
CA VAL A 453 -19.61 -27.71 10.73
C VAL A 453 -21.00 -27.52 11.34
N ASP A 454 -21.35 -26.31 11.76
CA ASP A 454 -22.60 -26.03 12.48
C ASP A 454 -23.54 -25.02 11.78
N GLY A 455 -23.13 -24.48 10.63
CA GLY A 455 -23.90 -23.51 9.84
C GLY A 455 -24.00 -22.12 10.45
N ARG A 456 -23.34 -21.84 11.58
CA ARG A 456 -23.45 -20.54 12.25
C ARG A 456 -22.56 -19.48 11.61
N ILE A 457 -23.09 -18.27 11.47
CA ILE A 457 -22.35 -17.10 11.00
C ILE A 457 -21.53 -16.53 12.17
N ARG A 458 -20.21 -16.48 12.01
CA ARG A 458 -19.24 -15.97 13.01
C ARG A 458 -18.13 -15.20 12.31
N PRO A 459 -17.34 -14.38 13.03
CA PRO A 459 -16.13 -13.79 12.47
C PRO A 459 -15.24 -14.85 11.82
N VAL A 460 -14.68 -14.56 10.64
CA VAL A 460 -13.79 -15.46 9.89
C VAL A 460 -12.69 -16.10 10.76
N PRO A 461 -11.95 -15.37 11.63
CA PRO A 461 -10.89 -16.00 12.41
C PRO A 461 -11.42 -16.98 13.45
N GLU A 462 -12.62 -16.76 14.01
CA GLU A 462 -13.25 -17.72 14.93
C GLU A 462 -13.62 -19.02 14.23
N VAL A 463 -14.16 -18.93 13.01
CA VAL A 463 -14.45 -20.11 12.19
C VAL A 463 -13.16 -20.86 11.86
N ALA A 464 -12.11 -20.16 11.44
CA ALA A 464 -10.83 -20.79 11.12
C ALA A 464 -10.18 -21.48 12.34
N ILE A 465 -10.25 -20.88 13.54
CA ILE A 465 -9.79 -21.49 14.80
C ILE A 465 -10.59 -22.77 15.12
N ASP A 466 -11.91 -22.75 14.92
CA ASP A 466 -12.77 -23.92 15.16
C ASP A 466 -12.42 -25.07 14.20
N LEU A 467 -12.27 -24.78 12.90
CA LEU A 467 -11.83 -25.75 11.90
C LEU A 467 -10.45 -26.32 12.23
N GLN A 468 -9.51 -25.47 12.64
CA GLN A 468 -8.18 -25.92 13.05
C GLN A 468 -8.22 -26.88 14.24
N ARG A 469 -9.01 -26.57 15.28
CA ARG A 469 -9.17 -27.45 16.46
C ARG A 469 -9.74 -28.82 16.10
N GLN A 470 -10.64 -28.85 15.13
CA GLN A 470 -11.24 -30.07 14.60
C GLN A 470 -10.38 -30.75 13.52
N LYS A 471 -9.20 -30.19 13.20
CA LYS A 471 -8.28 -30.65 12.15
C LYS A 471 -8.93 -30.68 10.76
N ILE A 472 -9.92 -29.82 10.53
CA ILE A 472 -10.56 -29.64 9.23
C ILE A 472 -9.73 -28.65 8.41
N ARG A 473 -9.25 -29.12 7.25
CA ARG A 473 -8.51 -28.29 6.31
C ARG A 473 -9.45 -27.41 5.54
N TRP A 474 -8.96 -26.23 5.15
CA TRP A 474 -9.75 -25.27 4.42
C TRP A 474 -8.93 -24.49 3.40
N CYS A 475 -9.64 -23.89 2.46
CA CYS A 475 -9.11 -22.98 1.46
C CYS A 475 -9.93 -21.69 1.39
N ILE A 476 -9.34 -20.66 0.78
CA ILE A 476 -10.00 -19.40 0.45
C ILE A 476 -10.21 -19.35 -1.06
N ILE A 477 -11.40 -18.89 -1.48
CA ILE A 477 -11.66 -18.52 -2.87
C ILE A 477 -11.57 -17.00 -2.99
N GLY A 478 -10.60 -16.52 -3.77
CA GLY A 478 -10.33 -15.10 -4.00
C GLY A 478 -10.86 -14.61 -5.35
N ASP A 479 -11.11 -13.31 -5.46
CA ASP A 479 -11.47 -12.65 -6.71
C ASP A 479 -10.21 -12.16 -7.45
N ASN A 480 -10.33 -11.10 -8.25
CA ASN A 480 -9.21 -10.44 -8.95
C ASN A 480 -8.25 -9.72 -7.99
N ASN A 481 -6.96 -9.75 -8.33
CA ASN A 481 -5.86 -9.06 -7.63
C ASN A 481 -5.83 -9.29 -6.11
N TYR A 482 -6.11 -10.54 -5.68
CA TYR A 482 -6.18 -10.91 -4.28
C TYR A 482 -4.85 -10.62 -3.55
N GLY A 483 -4.95 -9.93 -2.42
CA GLY A 483 -3.79 -9.52 -1.62
C GLY A 483 -3.11 -8.23 -2.09
N GLU A 484 -3.82 -7.34 -2.78
CA GLU A 484 -3.31 -6.01 -3.18
C GLU A 484 -2.81 -5.18 -1.97
N GLY A 485 -1.84 -4.29 -2.19
CA GLY A 485 -1.49 -3.24 -1.23
C GLY A 485 -0.20 -3.48 -0.43
N SER A 486 -0.30 -3.54 0.89
CA SER A 486 0.86 -3.60 1.81
C SER A 486 1.63 -4.92 1.68
N SER A 487 2.95 -4.88 1.86
CA SER A 487 3.82 -6.06 1.80
C SER A 487 3.74 -7.00 3.01
N ARG A 488 2.80 -6.78 3.94
CA ARG A 488 2.74 -7.53 5.21
C ARG A 488 2.67 -9.05 4.96
N GLU A 489 3.64 -9.77 5.49
CA GLU A 489 3.65 -11.24 5.39
C GLU A 489 2.65 -11.91 6.33
N HIS A 490 2.13 -11.18 7.33
CA HIS A 490 1.06 -11.64 8.21
C HIS A 490 -0.19 -12.08 7.43
N ALA A 491 -0.49 -11.43 6.30
CA ALA A 491 -1.60 -11.83 5.43
C ALA A 491 -1.44 -13.26 4.85
N ALA A 492 -0.23 -13.83 4.88
CA ALA A 492 0.04 -15.24 4.54
C ALA A 492 0.30 -16.11 5.78
N LEU A 493 0.98 -15.56 6.81
CA LEU A 493 1.25 -16.27 8.06
C LEU A 493 -0.04 -16.63 8.82
N GLU A 494 -1.02 -15.73 8.89
CA GLU A 494 -2.25 -15.95 9.66
C GLU A 494 -3.12 -17.06 9.06
N PRO A 495 -3.43 -17.07 7.74
CA PRO A 495 -4.11 -18.21 7.13
C PRO A 495 -3.35 -19.52 7.34
N ARG A 496 -2.03 -19.50 7.18
CA ARG A 496 -1.20 -20.68 7.41
C ARG A 496 -1.26 -21.16 8.86
N PHE A 497 -1.18 -20.23 9.81
CA PHE A 497 -1.23 -20.49 11.24
C PHE A 497 -2.57 -21.07 11.66
N LEU A 498 -3.69 -20.62 11.08
CA LEU A 498 -5.04 -21.10 11.37
C LEU A 498 -5.48 -22.32 10.55
N GLY A 499 -4.52 -23.05 9.95
CA GLY A 499 -4.79 -24.33 9.27
C GLY A 499 -5.21 -24.22 7.80
N GLY A 500 -5.10 -23.04 7.21
CA GLY A 500 -5.32 -22.83 5.78
C GLY A 500 -4.30 -23.56 4.94
N THR A 501 -4.77 -24.16 3.85
CA THR A 501 -3.94 -24.96 2.93
C THR A 501 -3.68 -24.24 1.61
N ALA A 502 -4.73 -23.66 1.03
CA ALA A 502 -4.69 -23.05 -0.29
C ALA A 502 -5.47 -21.75 -0.35
N VAL A 503 -5.03 -20.86 -1.23
CA VAL A 503 -5.81 -19.74 -1.74
C VAL A 503 -5.94 -19.95 -3.25
N ILE A 504 -7.18 -19.97 -3.74
CA ILE A 504 -7.51 -20.13 -5.16
C ILE A 504 -8.20 -18.85 -5.62
N ALA A 505 -7.56 -18.06 -6.48
CA ALA A 505 -8.06 -16.74 -6.86
C ALA A 505 -8.18 -16.60 -8.38
N LYS A 506 -8.87 -15.56 -8.88
CA LYS A 506 -8.77 -15.22 -10.31
C LYS A 506 -7.36 -14.70 -10.64
N SER A 507 -6.78 -13.91 -9.75
CA SER A 507 -5.40 -13.44 -9.84
C SER A 507 -4.89 -12.93 -8.49
N PHE A 508 -3.56 -12.87 -8.29
CA PHE A 508 -2.92 -12.37 -7.06
C PHE A 508 -2.14 -11.07 -7.27
N ALA A 509 -1.92 -10.30 -6.20
CA ALA A 509 -0.85 -9.31 -6.16
C ALA A 509 0.52 -9.99 -5.92
N ARG A 510 1.59 -9.47 -6.55
CA ARG A 510 2.93 -10.11 -6.60
C ARG A 510 3.50 -10.48 -5.22
N ILE A 511 3.54 -9.51 -4.30
CA ILE A 511 4.16 -9.70 -2.97
C ILE A 511 3.36 -10.72 -2.16
N HIS A 512 2.03 -10.63 -2.20
CA HIS A 512 1.18 -11.55 -1.46
C HIS A 512 1.30 -12.99 -1.97
N GLU A 513 1.32 -13.20 -3.28
CA GLU A 513 1.59 -14.52 -3.89
C GLU A 513 2.92 -15.09 -3.39
N THR A 514 3.98 -14.28 -3.37
CA THR A 514 5.31 -14.70 -2.87
C THR A 514 5.25 -15.06 -1.39
N ASN A 515 4.56 -14.26 -0.57
CA ASN A 515 4.39 -14.52 0.86
C ASN A 515 3.63 -15.85 1.10
N LEU A 516 2.56 -16.13 0.36
CA LEU A 516 1.83 -17.41 0.46
C LEU A 516 2.76 -18.61 0.18
N LYS A 517 3.57 -18.52 -0.87
CA LYS A 517 4.56 -19.55 -1.22
C LYS A 517 5.61 -19.73 -0.12
N LYS A 518 6.14 -18.62 0.41
CA LYS A 518 7.14 -18.62 1.50
C LYS A 518 6.59 -19.29 2.76
N GLN A 519 5.30 -19.13 3.05
CA GLN A 519 4.65 -19.78 4.21
C GLN A 519 4.15 -21.20 3.93
N GLY A 520 4.46 -21.77 2.75
CA GLY A 520 4.09 -23.14 2.41
C GLY A 520 2.59 -23.35 2.21
N MET A 521 1.88 -22.32 1.75
CA MET A 521 0.52 -22.44 1.21
C MET A 521 0.55 -22.63 -0.29
N LEU A 522 -0.53 -23.18 -0.86
CA LEU A 522 -0.77 -23.20 -2.30
C LEU A 522 -1.44 -21.90 -2.76
N ALA A 523 -0.77 -21.12 -3.60
CA ALA A 523 -1.35 -19.99 -4.32
C ALA A 523 -1.65 -20.41 -5.77
N LEU A 524 -2.93 -20.58 -6.09
CA LEU A 524 -3.39 -21.10 -7.38
C LEU A 524 -4.36 -20.13 -8.04
N THR A 525 -4.32 -20.04 -9.36
CA THR A 525 -5.27 -19.21 -10.13
C THR A 525 -6.16 -20.05 -11.00
N PHE A 526 -7.43 -19.67 -11.15
CA PHE A 526 -8.32 -20.30 -12.13
C PHE A 526 -7.73 -20.17 -13.55
N ASP A 527 -7.77 -21.26 -14.32
CA ASP A 527 -7.46 -21.20 -15.76
C ASP A 527 -8.59 -20.51 -16.52
N ASP A 528 -9.84 -20.90 -16.21
CA ASP A 528 -11.05 -20.18 -16.60
C ASP A 528 -11.58 -19.36 -15.41
N PRO A 529 -11.50 -18.02 -15.43
CA PRO A 529 -12.01 -17.17 -14.37
C PRO A 529 -13.50 -17.35 -14.06
N ASP A 530 -14.30 -17.91 -14.99
CA ASP A 530 -15.73 -18.17 -14.76
C ASP A 530 -15.97 -19.37 -13.82
N ASP A 531 -14.98 -20.26 -13.66
CA ASP A 531 -15.04 -21.36 -12.68
C ASP A 531 -15.17 -20.84 -11.24
N HIS A 532 -14.69 -19.64 -10.96
CA HIS A 532 -14.93 -18.94 -9.70
C HIS A 532 -16.43 -18.83 -9.37
N GLN A 533 -17.28 -18.58 -10.37
CA GLN A 533 -18.72 -18.39 -10.16
C GLN A 533 -19.42 -19.71 -9.82
N ARG A 534 -18.90 -20.84 -10.32
CA ARG A 534 -19.47 -22.17 -10.12
C ARG A 534 -19.33 -22.66 -8.67
N ILE A 535 -18.38 -22.13 -7.91
CA ILE A 535 -18.19 -22.48 -6.49
C ILE A 535 -19.36 -21.98 -5.64
N GLN A 536 -19.99 -22.88 -4.90
CA GLN A 536 -21.13 -22.64 -4.03
C GLN A 536 -20.77 -22.91 -2.55
N GLN A 537 -21.63 -22.44 -1.66
CA GLN A 537 -21.54 -22.77 -0.24
C GLN A 537 -21.69 -24.29 -0.05
N GLY A 538 -20.92 -24.86 0.89
CA GLY A 538 -20.95 -26.30 1.18
C GLY A 538 -20.06 -27.15 0.28
N ASP A 539 -19.54 -26.58 -0.82
CA ASP A 539 -18.58 -27.26 -1.69
C ASP A 539 -17.32 -27.69 -0.92
N VAL A 540 -16.82 -28.86 -1.30
CA VAL A 540 -15.59 -29.46 -0.78
C VAL A 540 -14.57 -29.53 -1.92
N ILE A 541 -13.35 -29.07 -1.66
CA ILE A 541 -12.31 -28.91 -2.70
C ILE A 541 -11.15 -29.88 -2.44
N SER A 542 -10.81 -30.63 -3.49
CA SER A 542 -9.63 -31.50 -3.54
C SER A 542 -8.73 -31.11 -4.72
N LEU A 543 -7.42 -31.05 -4.51
CA LEU A 543 -6.43 -30.75 -5.56
C LEU A 543 -5.63 -32.01 -5.90
N LEU A 544 -5.98 -32.65 -7.02
CA LEU A 544 -5.56 -34.02 -7.33
C LEU A 544 -4.08 -34.14 -7.73
N ASP A 545 -3.50 -33.06 -8.26
CA ASP A 545 -2.12 -33.03 -8.80
C ASP A 545 -1.18 -32.13 -7.97
N ALA A 546 -1.56 -31.82 -6.72
CA ALA A 546 -0.85 -30.83 -5.89
C ALA A 546 0.14 -31.44 -4.88
N GLU A 547 0.17 -32.77 -4.75
CA GLU A 547 0.93 -33.47 -3.70
C GLU A 547 2.23 -34.10 -4.24
N GLU A 548 2.84 -34.98 -3.44
CA GLU A 548 4.24 -35.38 -3.57
C GLU A 548 4.57 -35.93 -4.97
N GLY A 549 5.60 -35.35 -5.62
CA GLY A 549 6.03 -35.69 -6.99
C GLY A 549 5.12 -35.18 -8.14
N GLN A 550 3.89 -34.78 -7.85
CA GLN A 550 2.89 -34.40 -8.87
C GLN A 550 2.98 -32.92 -9.26
N LEU A 551 3.10 -32.02 -8.28
CA LEU A 551 3.25 -30.59 -8.55
C LEU A 551 4.59 -30.32 -9.23
N GLN A 552 4.56 -29.80 -10.45
CA GLN A 552 5.74 -29.52 -11.26
C GLN A 552 5.62 -28.14 -11.93
N PRO A 553 6.74 -27.44 -12.18
CA PRO A 553 6.71 -26.18 -12.90
C PRO A 553 5.99 -26.33 -14.24
N ASN A 554 5.18 -25.33 -14.60
CA ASN A 554 4.41 -25.27 -15.85
C ASN A 554 3.36 -26.39 -16.04
N LYS A 555 3.02 -27.17 -15.00
CA LYS A 555 1.91 -28.12 -15.05
C LYS A 555 0.72 -27.60 -14.26
N GLN A 556 -0.46 -27.68 -14.85
CA GLN A 556 -1.70 -27.29 -14.19
C GLN A 556 -2.08 -28.29 -13.10
N VAL A 557 -2.78 -27.80 -12.07
CA VAL A 557 -3.38 -28.61 -11.01
C VAL A 557 -4.85 -28.82 -11.32
N THR A 558 -5.35 -30.05 -11.20
CA THR A 558 -6.78 -30.32 -11.31
C THR A 558 -7.46 -30.08 -9.97
N MET A 559 -8.38 -29.11 -9.94
CA MET A 559 -9.32 -28.92 -8.84
C MET A 559 -10.54 -29.81 -9.07
N GLN A 560 -10.88 -30.63 -8.09
CA GLN A 560 -12.15 -31.34 -8.01
C GLN A 560 -13.00 -30.69 -6.93
N VAL A 561 -14.26 -30.43 -7.28
CA VAL A 561 -15.25 -29.85 -6.38
C VAL A 561 -16.37 -30.85 -6.19
N THR A 562 -16.59 -31.24 -4.94
CA THR A 562 -17.69 -32.12 -4.53
C THR A 562 -18.78 -31.28 -3.88
N ARG A 563 -19.98 -31.32 -4.47
CA ARG A 563 -21.18 -30.65 -3.96
C ARG A 563 -21.75 -31.39 -2.75
N GLU A 564 -22.61 -30.73 -1.97
CA GLU A 564 -23.34 -31.37 -0.88
C GLU A 564 -24.21 -32.56 -1.34
N ASN A 565 -24.74 -32.52 -2.56
CA ASN A 565 -25.52 -33.62 -3.14
C ASN A 565 -24.66 -34.80 -3.67
N GLY A 566 -23.33 -34.75 -3.49
CA GLY A 566 -22.39 -35.78 -3.93
C GLY A 566 -21.97 -35.67 -5.40
N SER A 567 -22.56 -34.80 -6.21
CA SER A 567 -22.10 -34.55 -7.58
C SER A 567 -20.73 -33.87 -7.58
N THR A 568 -19.93 -34.17 -8.60
CA THR A 568 -18.58 -33.62 -8.73
C THR A 568 -18.39 -32.90 -10.06
N TRP A 569 -17.53 -31.89 -10.06
CA TRP A 569 -17.01 -31.27 -11.28
C TRP A 569 -15.53 -30.95 -11.12
N THR A 570 -14.86 -30.70 -12.24
CA THR A 570 -13.42 -30.37 -12.23
C THR A 570 -13.14 -29.09 -13.00
N ALA A 571 -12.03 -28.44 -12.63
CA ALA A 571 -11.48 -27.26 -13.27
C ALA A 571 -9.95 -27.30 -13.23
N LYS A 572 -9.33 -26.58 -14.18
CA LYS A 572 -7.87 -26.44 -14.23
C LYS A 572 -7.44 -25.19 -13.49
N LEU A 573 -6.38 -25.34 -12.70
CA LEU A 573 -5.74 -24.25 -11.97
C LEU A 573 -4.29 -24.08 -12.45
N ASN A 574 -3.92 -22.84 -12.65
CA ASN A 574 -2.56 -22.41 -12.96
C ASN A 574 -1.78 -22.06 -11.68
N HIS A 575 -0.46 -22.07 -11.79
CA HIS A 575 0.43 -21.63 -10.73
C HIS A 575 1.78 -21.16 -11.28
N THR A 576 2.51 -20.38 -10.50
CA THR A 576 3.83 -19.85 -10.90
C THR A 576 4.99 -20.40 -10.06
N TYR A 577 4.80 -21.56 -9.40
CA TYR A 577 5.90 -22.23 -8.68
C TYR A 577 6.97 -22.75 -9.65
N HIS A 578 8.22 -22.38 -9.40
CA HIS A 578 9.38 -23.07 -9.97
C HIS A 578 9.91 -24.13 -8.99
N SER A 579 10.88 -24.92 -9.45
CA SER A 579 11.38 -26.11 -8.74
C SER A 579 11.83 -25.83 -7.30
N HIS A 580 12.45 -24.69 -7.03
CA HIS A 580 12.91 -24.30 -5.69
C HIS A 580 11.73 -23.94 -4.76
N GLN A 581 10.75 -23.16 -5.24
CA GLN A 581 9.54 -22.83 -4.47
C GLN A 581 8.71 -24.06 -4.10
N ILE A 582 8.69 -25.10 -4.95
CA ILE A 582 8.02 -26.36 -4.63
C ILE A 582 8.67 -27.02 -3.40
N ARG A 583 10.00 -26.91 -3.23
CA ARG A 583 10.69 -27.44 -2.04
C ARG A 583 10.29 -26.69 -0.77
N TRP A 584 10.03 -25.39 -0.85
CA TRP A 584 9.52 -24.61 0.29
C TRP A 584 8.15 -25.12 0.73
N LEU A 585 7.25 -25.32 -0.24
CA LEU A 585 5.93 -25.91 0.01
C LEU A 585 6.08 -27.26 0.73
N ARG A 586 6.92 -28.16 0.20
CA ARG A 586 7.11 -29.50 0.79
C ARG A 586 7.69 -29.47 2.20
N ALA A 587 8.67 -28.61 2.45
CA ALA A 587 9.24 -28.43 3.79
C ALA A 587 8.23 -27.82 4.79
N GLY A 588 7.14 -27.22 4.32
CA GLY A 588 6.11 -26.55 5.12
C GLY A 588 6.26 -25.02 5.16
N SER A 589 7.44 -24.52 4.81
CA SER A 589 7.76 -23.10 4.57
C SER A 589 9.17 -22.99 3.95
N ALA A 590 9.51 -21.81 3.42
CA ALA A 590 10.87 -21.51 2.98
C ALA A 590 11.86 -21.53 4.15
N LEU A 591 11.47 -21.03 5.33
CA LEU A 591 12.31 -21.04 6.52
C LEU A 591 12.65 -22.46 6.99
N ASN A 592 11.68 -23.39 6.92
CA ASN A 592 11.92 -24.80 7.18
C ASN A 592 12.92 -25.39 6.18
N HIS A 593 12.78 -25.05 4.90
CA HIS A 593 13.69 -25.51 3.84
C HIS A 593 15.12 -25.02 4.06
N ILE A 594 15.30 -23.75 4.45
CA ILE A 594 16.61 -23.16 4.78
C ILE A 594 17.25 -23.93 5.94
N LYS A 595 16.50 -24.13 7.03
CA LYS A 595 16.99 -24.87 8.20
C LYS A 595 17.44 -26.29 7.84
N LEU A 596 16.66 -26.99 7.01
CA LEU A 596 17.00 -28.33 6.54
C LEU A 596 18.24 -28.33 5.64
N SER A 597 18.42 -27.31 4.81
CA SER A 597 19.56 -27.21 3.88
C SER A 597 20.86 -26.91 4.62
N LEU A 598 20.84 -25.98 5.57
CA LEU A 598 21.99 -25.68 6.43
C LEU A 598 22.40 -26.89 7.28
N ALA A 599 21.44 -27.65 7.80
CA ALA A 599 21.73 -28.88 8.54
C ALA A 599 22.41 -29.93 7.65
N LYS A 600 22.01 -30.04 6.38
CA LYS A 600 22.64 -30.96 5.41
C LYS A 600 24.05 -30.53 5.04
N GLU A 601 24.27 -29.23 4.79
CA GLU A 601 25.60 -28.67 4.53
C GLU A 601 26.56 -28.91 5.71
N GLN A 602 26.10 -28.71 6.95
CA GLN A 602 26.90 -29.01 8.16
C GLN A 602 27.22 -30.50 8.30
N LEU A 603 26.37 -31.38 7.78
CA LEU A 603 26.55 -32.83 7.80
C LEU A 603 27.32 -33.36 6.57
N GLY A 604 27.66 -32.51 5.59
CA GLY A 604 28.41 -32.88 4.38
C GLY A 604 27.65 -33.80 3.42
N ILE A 605 26.30 -33.73 3.39
CA ILE A 605 25.41 -34.61 2.61
C ILE A 605 24.46 -33.87 1.68
#